data_AF-A0AAX3W458-F1
#
_entry.id   AF-A0AAX3W458-F1
#
_cell.length_a   1.000
_cell.length_b   1.000
_cell.length_c   1.000
_cell.angle_alpha   90.00
_cell.angle_beta   90.00
_cell.angle_gamma   90.00
#
_symmetry.space_group_name_H-M   'P 1'
#
loop_
_entity.id
_entity.type
_entity.pdbx_description
1 polymer ?
#
loop_
_entity_poly.entity_id
_entity_poly.type
_entity_poly.pdbx_seq_one_letter_code
_entity_poly.pdbx_strand_id
1 'polypeptide(L)'
;MKNKFKKTDLFKFGKIDVNKTVPTTAWDYKNLENYSASRKYQKDLFKVSESNLTQGIKAIAEDRKEIKLKLNKPLLQIALRSNPFFRYSNLKEYAPSITSMQTFIESKDFLGDLEISVTIPKEMDISDIRPKLKLSVLNDYLSKLETKIKNNYLKVKGTPIFEGIKLSELIDDYVVEVNKVNRDVTDLDDQKRPKNMGQHDWYIYDKAIVNGLERDLIDLINNMMEDLQNKYDEVYLIRNERKIKFREINGVRGFVPDFLLYLKDNEYTYQVFVEPKGQHLLLNDKWKEQFMLSLNERDDIEVLAENDDVRLLGLCFYSDDSAKRKEFKE
;
A
#
# COMPACT_ATOMS: atom_id res chain seq x y z
N MET A 1 0.74 -14.40 -22.75
CA MET A 1 0.22 -15.51 -21.93
C MET A 1 0.44 -16.80 -22.67
N LYS A 2 0.77 -17.88 -21.97
CA LYS A 2 1.10 -19.15 -22.60
C LYS A 2 -0.14 -19.80 -23.23
N ASN A 3 0.00 -20.32 -24.45
CA ASN A 3 -1.10 -21.00 -25.14
C ASN A 3 -1.62 -22.22 -24.39
N LYS A 4 -0.77 -22.93 -23.64
CA LYS A 4 -1.19 -24.04 -22.78
C LYS A 4 -2.06 -23.59 -21.61
N PHE A 5 -1.75 -22.44 -21.00
CA PHE A 5 -2.52 -21.89 -19.89
C PHE A 5 -3.92 -21.49 -20.33
N LYS A 6 -4.08 -20.90 -21.52
CA LYS A 6 -5.41 -20.56 -22.08
C LYS A 6 -6.35 -21.76 -22.24
N LYS A 7 -5.83 -22.99 -22.17
CA LYS A 7 -6.60 -24.24 -22.29
C LYS A 7 -7.00 -24.85 -20.94
N THR A 8 -6.44 -24.38 -19.83
CA THR A 8 -6.71 -24.92 -18.48
C THR A 8 -8.11 -24.54 -18.01
N ASP A 9 -8.61 -25.28 -17.02
CA ASP A 9 -9.92 -25.01 -16.42
C ASP A 9 -9.90 -23.72 -15.61
N LEU A 10 -8.79 -23.42 -14.92
CA LEU A 10 -8.58 -22.12 -14.27
C LEU A 10 -8.79 -20.94 -15.23
N PHE A 11 -8.25 -20.96 -16.45
CA PHE A 11 -8.45 -19.83 -17.37
C PHE A 11 -9.89 -19.72 -17.89
N LYS A 12 -10.53 -20.87 -18.18
CA LYS A 12 -11.86 -20.91 -18.79
C LYS A 12 -12.99 -20.62 -17.80
N PHE A 13 -12.86 -21.15 -16.58
CA PHE A 13 -13.94 -21.21 -15.60
C PHE A 13 -13.54 -20.66 -14.24
N GLY A 14 -12.24 -20.66 -13.92
CA GLY A 14 -11.75 -20.15 -12.65
C GLY A 14 -12.07 -18.67 -12.45
N LYS A 15 -12.28 -18.32 -11.19
CA LYS A 15 -12.64 -16.99 -10.74
C LYS A 15 -11.55 -16.44 -9.81
N ILE A 16 -11.38 -15.14 -9.81
CA ILE A 16 -10.62 -14.38 -8.82
C ILE A 16 -11.60 -13.56 -8.02
N ASP A 17 -11.54 -13.70 -6.71
CA ASP A 17 -12.47 -13.07 -5.79
C ASP A 17 -11.96 -11.69 -5.41
N VAL A 18 -12.79 -10.69 -5.69
CA VAL A 18 -12.53 -9.30 -5.34
C VAL A 18 -13.65 -8.77 -4.48
N ASN A 19 -13.33 -7.85 -3.57
CA ASN A 19 -14.35 -7.37 -2.66
C ASN A 19 -15.31 -6.39 -3.33
N LYS A 20 -16.59 -6.52 -3.02
CA LYS A 20 -17.62 -5.59 -3.47
C LYS A 20 -17.37 -4.21 -2.87
N THR A 21 -18.00 -3.22 -3.50
CA THR A 21 -17.88 -1.83 -3.07
C THR A 21 -19.25 -1.21 -2.95
N VAL A 22 -19.41 -0.30 -1.99
CA VAL A 22 -20.65 0.44 -1.76
C VAL A 22 -20.37 1.93 -1.71
N PRO A 23 -21.30 2.78 -2.21
CA PRO A 23 -21.16 4.23 -2.09
C PRO A 23 -21.13 4.65 -0.62
N THR A 24 -20.37 5.69 -0.32
CA THR A 24 -20.39 6.35 0.98
C THR A 24 -21.31 7.56 0.94
N THR A 25 -21.69 8.02 2.13
CA THR A 25 -22.48 9.21 2.38
C THR A 25 -21.69 10.19 3.24
N ALA A 26 -22.17 11.42 3.33
CA ALA A 26 -21.65 12.43 4.25
C ALA A 26 -21.51 11.92 5.70
N TRP A 27 -22.39 11.02 6.14
CA TRP A 27 -22.43 10.49 7.50
C TRP A 27 -21.36 9.44 7.80
N ASP A 28 -20.71 8.87 6.78
CA ASP A 28 -19.60 7.93 6.95
C ASP A 28 -18.30 8.64 7.39
N TYR A 29 -18.22 9.97 7.30
CA TYR A 29 -17.01 10.75 7.55
C TYR A 29 -17.03 11.46 8.91
N LYS A 30 -16.71 10.70 9.96
CA LYS A 30 -16.77 11.14 11.37
C LYS A 30 -15.40 11.49 11.95
N ASN A 31 -14.33 10.93 11.39
CA ASN A 31 -12.95 11.13 11.86
C ASN A 31 -11.95 11.13 10.68
N LEU A 32 -10.67 11.42 10.97
CA LEU A 32 -9.60 11.44 9.95
C LEU A 32 -9.38 10.08 9.25
N GLU A 33 -9.60 8.98 9.96
CA GLU A 33 -9.38 7.63 9.43
C GLU A 33 -10.35 7.32 8.29
N ASN A 34 -11.57 7.89 8.31
CA ASN A 34 -12.53 7.76 7.21
C ASN A 34 -12.03 8.41 5.90
N TYR A 35 -11.10 9.37 5.98
CA TYR A 35 -10.39 9.94 4.81
C TYR A 35 -9.05 9.25 4.55
N SER A 36 -8.79 8.13 5.24
CA SER A 36 -7.49 7.45 5.25
C SER A 36 -6.34 8.36 5.68
N ALA A 37 -6.64 9.37 6.50
CA ALA A 37 -5.69 10.31 7.07
C ALA A 37 -5.34 9.91 8.51
N SER A 38 -4.20 10.42 8.99
CA SER A 38 -3.67 10.09 10.31
C SER A 38 -3.29 11.37 11.05
N ARG A 39 -3.38 11.31 12.38
CA ARG A 39 -2.83 12.32 13.29
C ARG A 39 -1.32 12.18 13.50
N LYS A 40 -0.74 11.07 13.06
CA LYS A 40 0.70 10.82 13.14
C LYS A 40 1.37 11.28 11.85
N TYR A 41 2.40 12.10 11.98
CA TYR A 41 3.17 12.58 10.84
C TYR A 41 4.66 12.62 11.15
N GLN A 42 5.47 12.08 10.24
CA GLN A 42 6.92 12.11 10.35
C GLN A 42 7.51 12.86 9.15
N LYS A 43 8.47 13.74 9.42
CA LYS A 43 9.18 14.49 8.37
C LYS A 43 10.68 14.47 8.63
N ASP A 44 11.43 14.08 7.62
CA ASP A 44 12.88 14.20 7.65
C ASP A 44 13.30 15.65 7.31
N LEU A 45 14.09 16.28 8.18
CA LEU A 45 14.57 17.65 8.01
C LEU A 45 16.04 17.67 7.63
N PHE A 46 16.47 18.59 6.76
CA PHE A 46 17.89 18.70 6.37
C PHE A 46 18.43 17.44 5.65
N LYS A 47 17.58 16.71 4.93
CA LYS A 47 18.02 15.61 4.06
C LYS A 47 18.86 16.20 2.92
N VAL A 48 20.17 15.92 2.93
CA VAL A 48 21.08 16.29 1.85
C VAL A 48 20.87 15.30 0.70
N SER A 49 20.68 15.80 -0.52
CA SER A 49 20.60 14.96 -1.73
C SER A 49 21.93 14.24 -1.97
N GLU A 50 21.87 12.94 -2.29
CA GLU A 50 23.03 12.04 -2.43
C GLU A 50 24.09 12.54 -3.42
N SER A 51 23.70 13.37 -4.39
CA SER A 51 24.59 13.97 -5.39
C SER A 51 25.69 14.87 -4.83
N ASN A 52 25.66 15.24 -3.54
CA ASN A 52 26.56 16.24 -2.94
C ASN A 52 27.43 15.70 -1.78
N LEU A 53 27.58 14.38 -1.63
CA LEU A 53 28.22 13.80 -0.45
C LEU A 53 29.75 13.65 -0.59
N THR A 54 30.52 14.47 0.13
CA THR A 54 31.90 14.14 0.54
C THR A 54 31.89 13.20 1.75
N GLN A 55 32.94 12.40 1.96
CA GLN A 55 33.01 11.33 2.99
C GLN A 55 32.63 11.78 4.43
N GLY A 56 32.82 13.05 4.79
CA GLY A 56 32.43 13.59 6.11
C GLY A 56 30.91 13.77 6.32
N ILE A 57 30.10 13.86 5.25
CA ILE A 57 28.65 14.10 5.33
C ILE A 57 27.87 12.77 5.44
N LYS A 58 28.45 11.64 5.02
CA LYS A 58 27.85 10.31 5.21
C LYS A 58 27.64 9.96 6.69
N ALA A 59 28.57 10.32 7.57
CA ALA A 59 28.43 10.09 9.01
C ALA A 59 27.25 10.87 9.64
N ILE A 60 26.99 12.10 9.17
CA ILE A 60 25.86 12.95 9.61
C ILE A 60 24.52 12.41 9.05
N ALA A 61 24.56 11.72 7.91
CA ALA A 61 23.38 11.09 7.32
C ALA A 61 22.93 9.84 8.09
N GLU A 62 23.85 9.12 8.74
CA GLU A 62 23.57 7.90 9.51
C GLU A 62 23.28 8.20 11.00
N ASP A 63 23.88 9.23 11.60
CA ASP A 63 23.65 9.57 13.01
C ASP A 63 22.51 10.60 13.20
N ARG A 64 21.27 10.12 13.01
CA ARG A 64 20.04 10.93 13.11
C ARG A 64 19.16 10.43 14.25
N LYS A 65 18.40 11.34 14.84
CA LYS A 65 17.41 11.01 15.88
C LYS A 65 16.03 11.55 15.53
N GLU A 66 15.01 10.79 15.91
CA GLU A 66 13.62 11.23 15.84
C GLU A 66 13.26 12.00 17.11
N ILE A 67 12.64 13.17 16.96
CA ILE A 67 12.12 13.96 18.06
C ILE A 67 10.66 14.36 17.80
N LYS A 68 9.82 14.30 18.84
CA LYS A 68 8.44 14.79 18.77
C LYS A 68 8.43 16.32 18.82
N LEU A 69 7.80 16.98 17.86
CA LEU A 69 7.62 18.42 17.88
C LEU A 69 6.59 18.81 18.94
N LYS A 70 7.00 19.72 19.85
CA LYS A 70 6.08 20.39 20.76
C LYS A 70 5.23 21.40 19.99
N LEU A 71 4.03 20.99 19.60
CA LEU A 71 3.05 21.83 18.95
C LEU A 71 2.20 22.55 20.00
N ASN A 72 1.89 23.82 19.75
CA ASN A 72 0.94 24.57 20.56
C ASN A 72 -0.25 25.01 19.70
N LYS A 73 -1.39 25.24 20.36
CA LYS A 73 -2.63 25.65 19.71
C LYS A 73 -2.47 26.91 18.83
N PRO A 74 -1.73 27.97 19.25
CA PRO A 74 -1.51 29.13 18.40
C PRO A 74 -0.80 28.82 17.08
N LEU A 75 0.24 27.98 17.09
CA LEU A 75 0.97 27.62 15.87
C LEU A 75 0.09 26.83 14.90
N LEU A 76 -0.71 25.88 15.41
CA LEU A 76 -1.67 25.14 14.60
C LEU A 76 -2.73 26.07 13.98
N GLN A 77 -3.26 27.03 14.75
CA GLN A 77 -4.19 28.03 14.24
C GLN A 77 -3.58 28.95 13.18
N ILE A 78 -2.31 29.32 13.30
CA ILE A 78 -1.60 30.07 12.25
C ILE A 78 -1.50 29.23 10.97
N ALA A 79 -1.11 27.95 11.08
CA ALA A 79 -1.01 27.04 9.94
C ALA A 79 -2.37 26.85 9.24
N LEU A 80 -3.43 26.57 10.01
CA LEU A 80 -4.79 26.40 9.47
C LEU A 80 -5.29 27.66 8.75
N ARG A 81 -5.07 28.86 9.33
CA ARG A 81 -5.48 30.13 8.69
C ARG A 81 -4.73 30.43 7.39
N SER A 82 -3.50 29.92 7.27
CA SER A 82 -2.65 30.11 6.09
C SER A 82 -3.12 29.31 4.88
N ASN A 83 -3.96 28.29 5.09
CA ASN A 83 -4.52 27.47 4.02
C ASN A 83 -6.05 27.70 3.90
N PRO A 84 -6.54 28.29 2.78
CA PRO A 84 -7.97 28.55 2.57
C PRO A 84 -8.88 27.33 2.69
N PHE A 85 -8.39 26.11 2.43
CA PHE A 85 -9.18 24.89 2.57
C PHE A 85 -9.67 24.67 4.02
N PHE A 86 -8.86 25.01 5.02
CA PHE A 86 -9.20 24.82 6.43
C PHE A 86 -10.03 25.98 7.02
N ARG A 87 -10.52 26.90 6.19
CA ARG A 87 -11.59 27.81 6.61
C ARG A 87 -12.86 27.00 6.84
N TYR A 88 -13.60 27.31 7.90
CA TYR A 88 -14.77 26.52 8.32
C TYR A 88 -15.76 26.27 7.19
N SER A 89 -16.10 27.29 6.40
CA SER A 89 -17.03 27.18 5.26
C SER A 89 -16.62 26.10 4.28
N ASN A 90 -15.34 26.05 3.93
CA ASN A 90 -14.80 25.12 2.94
C ASN A 90 -14.62 23.72 3.55
N LEU A 91 -14.07 23.64 4.75
CA LEU A 91 -13.85 22.37 5.44
C LEU A 91 -15.16 21.64 5.73
N LYS A 92 -16.23 22.38 6.07
CA LYS A 92 -17.55 21.83 6.39
C LYS A 92 -18.20 21.09 5.21
N GLU A 93 -17.87 21.47 3.97
CA GLU A 93 -18.34 20.76 2.77
C GLU A 93 -17.78 19.34 2.67
N TYR A 94 -16.59 19.09 3.22
CA TYR A 94 -15.96 17.78 3.20
C TYR A 94 -16.11 17.03 4.52
N ALA A 95 -16.13 17.74 5.65
CA ALA A 95 -16.22 17.16 6.99
C ALA A 95 -17.52 17.59 7.69
N PRO A 96 -18.68 17.07 7.26
CA PRO A 96 -19.99 17.50 7.75
C PRO A 96 -20.21 17.21 9.24
N SER A 97 -19.47 16.27 9.82
CA SER A 97 -19.49 15.93 11.25
C SER A 97 -18.89 17.02 12.15
N ILE A 98 -18.06 17.94 11.64
CA ILE A 98 -17.49 19.01 12.48
C ILE A 98 -18.55 20.07 12.78
N THR A 99 -18.73 20.40 14.05
CA THR A 99 -19.65 21.48 14.46
C THR A 99 -18.96 22.85 14.46
N SER A 100 -17.66 22.89 14.72
CA SER A 100 -16.86 24.13 14.75
C SER A 100 -15.38 23.87 14.43
N MET A 101 -14.60 24.94 14.21
CA MET A 101 -13.15 24.83 14.14
C MET A 101 -12.52 24.38 15.45
N GLN A 102 -13.15 24.68 16.59
CA GLN A 102 -12.69 24.17 17.88
C GLN A 102 -12.79 22.64 17.93
N THR A 103 -13.91 22.08 17.47
CA THR A 103 -14.13 20.64 17.34
C THR A 103 -13.06 20.00 16.45
N PHE A 104 -12.74 20.61 15.31
CA PHE A 104 -11.71 20.11 14.40
C PHE A 104 -10.30 20.12 15.02
N ILE A 105 -9.99 21.14 15.84
CA ILE A 105 -8.67 21.30 16.47
C ILE A 105 -8.50 20.41 17.70
N GLU A 106 -9.55 20.25 18.50
CA GLU A 106 -9.45 19.66 19.85
C GLU A 106 -9.95 18.21 19.93
N SER A 107 -10.85 17.77 19.04
CA SER A 107 -11.37 16.41 19.07
C SER A 107 -10.31 15.40 18.62
N LYS A 108 -10.22 14.27 19.33
CA LYS A 108 -9.40 13.12 18.94
C LYS A 108 -9.84 12.50 17.62
N ASP A 109 -11.08 12.73 17.18
CA ASP A 109 -11.54 12.31 15.85
C ASP A 109 -10.83 13.10 14.72
N PHE A 110 -10.32 14.29 15.02
CA PHE A 110 -9.69 15.21 14.07
C PHE A 110 -8.24 15.53 14.42
N LEU A 111 -7.90 16.76 14.79
CA LEU A 111 -6.52 17.18 15.08
C LEU A 111 -6.15 17.13 16.58
N GLY A 112 -7.07 16.71 17.45
CA GLY A 112 -6.78 16.51 18.87
C GLY A 112 -5.72 15.42 19.07
N ASP A 113 -4.75 15.67 19.95
CA ASP A 113 -3.58 14.80 20.16
C ASP A 113 -2.75 14.57 18.88
N LEU A 114 -2.60 15.60 18.03
CA LEU A 114 -1.74 15.55 16.84
C LEU A 114 -0.28 15.24 17.20
N GLU A 115 0.26 14.16 16.64
CA GLU A 115 1.63 13.70 16.88
C GLU A 115 2.49 13.96 15.64
N ILE A 116 3.28 15.03 15.67
CA ILE A 116 4.27 15.30 14.62
C ILE A 116 5.67 15.03 15.15
N SER A 117 6.39 14.14 14.48
CA SER A 117 7.80 13.88 14.70
C SER A 117 8.65 14.41 13.55
N VAL A 118 9.87 14.80 13.86
CA VAL A 118 10.88 15.13 12.86
C VAL A 118 12.17 14.37 13.10
N THR A 119 12.82 13.98 12.03
CA THR A 119 14.15 13.38 12.08
C THR A 119 15.18 14.46 11.81
N ILE A 120 16.14 14.61 12.72
CA ILE A 120 17.19 15.64 12.67
C ILE A 120 18.58 15.02 12.94
N PRO A 121 19.68 15.70 12.56
CA PRO A 121 21.03 15.32 13.00
C PRO A 121 21.11 15.22 14.53
N LYS A 122 21.83 14.24 15.06
CA LYS A 122 21.85 13.94 16.49
C LYS A 122 22.44 15.06 17.35
N GLU A 123 23.32 15.87 16.78
CA GLU A 123 23.94 17.05 17.39
C GLU A 123 22.96 18.19 17.62
N MET A 124 21.83 18.20 16.89
CA MET A 124 20.79 19.22 17.01
C MET A 124 19.75 18.82 18.06
N ASP A 125 19.15 19.79 18.73
CA ASP A 125 18.06 19.59 19.70
C ASP A 125 16.74 20.23 19.22
N ILE A 126 15.63 19.95 19.91
CA ILE A 126 14.32 20.52 19.60
C ILE A 126 14.29 22.05 19.74
N SER A 127 15.16 22.60 20.60
CA SER A 127 15.35 24.04 20.80
C SER A 127 15.90 24.74 19.55
N ASP A 128 16.71 24.04 18.74
CA ASP A 128 17.30 24.57 17.50
C ASP A 128 16.28 24.68 16.36
N ILE A 129 15.14 23.98 16.49
CA ILE A 129 14.06 24.03 15.50
C ILE A 129 13.28 25.34 15.64
N ARG A 130 13.66 26.30 14.79
CA ARG A 130 13.04 27.63 14.71
C ARG A 130 11.53 27.55 14.45
N PRO A 131 10.72 28.50 14.96
CA PRO A 131 9.27 28.52 14.75
C PRO A 131 8.83 28.45 13.27
N LYS A 132 9.57 29.11 12.37
CA LYS A 132 9.31 29.07 10.92
C LYS A 132 9.41 27.66 10.34
N LEU A 133 10.35 26.85 10.83
CA LEU A 133 10.52 25.47 10.39
C LEU A 133 9.39 24.59 10.93
N LYS A 134 8.98 24.76 12.19
CA LYS A 134 7.80 24.08 12.77
C LYS A 134 6.53 24.38 11.96
N LEU A 135 6.33 25.65 11.57
CA LEU A 135 5.22 26.06 10.73
C LEU A 135 5.28 25.41 9.34
N SER A 136 6.48 25.31 8.74
CA SER A 136 6.65 24.62 7.45
C SER A 136 6.28 23.14 7.52
N VAL A 137 6.67 22.44 8.59
CA VAL A 137 6.29 21.02 8.81
C VAL A 137 4.78 20.87 8.97
N LEU A 138 4.15 21.77 9.74
CA LEU A 138 2.69 21.79 9.87
C LEU A 138 1.98 22.04 8.54
N ASN A 139 2.46 22.99 7.73
CA ASN A 139 1.87 23.27 6.42
C ASN A 139 1.99 22.09 5.46
N ASP A 140 3.11 21.37 5.50
CA ASP A 140 3.31 20.14 4.72
C ASP A 140 2.36 19.03 5.16
N TYR A 141 2.18 18.83 6.48
CA TYR A 141 1.16 17.93 7.01
C TYR A 141 -0.25 18.32 6.56
N LEU A 142 -0.63 19.59 6.72
CA LEU A 142 -1.95 20.10 6.38
C LEU A 142 -2.24 20.01 4.87
N SER A 143 -1.23 20.22 4.02
CA SER A 143 -1.36 20.04 2.56
C SER A 143 -1.64 18.58 2.19
N LYS A 144 -0.93 17.63 2.83
CA LYS A 144 -1.21 16.19 2.66
C LYS A 144 -2.59 15.81 3.20
N LEU A 145 -2.99 16.39 4.33
CA LEU A 145 -4.29 16.17 4.93
C LEU A 145 -5.42 16.68 4.02
N GLU A 146 -5.30 17.90 3.49
CA GLU A 146 -6.23 18.45 2.50
C GLU A 146 -6.36 17.53 1.28
N THR A 147 -5.24 17.09 0.72
CA THR A 147 -5.22 16.17 -0.42
C THR A 147 -5.98 14.88 -0.11
N LYS A 148 -5.76 14.30 1.09
CA LYS A 148 -6.49 13.10 1.52
C LYS A 148 -7.98 13.37 1.69
N ILE A 149 -8.37 14.44 2.36
CA ILE A 149 -9.78 14.78 2.58
C ILE A 149 -10.49 14.96 1.24
N LYS A 150 -9.95 15.78 0.34
CA LYS A 150 -10.52 16.02 -0.99
C LYS A 150 -10.63 14.76 -1.82
N ASN A 151 -9.55 13.96 -1.87
CA ASN A 151 -9.51 12.78 -2.72
C ASN A 151 -10.35 11.62 -2.18
N ASN A 152 -10.65 11.58 -0.88
CA ASN A 152 -11.29 10.43 -0.25
C ASN A 152 -12.70 10.69 0.26
N TYR A 153 -13.19 11.94 0.21
CA TYR A 153 -14.58 12.28 0.48
C TYR A 153 -15.53 11.73 -0.59
N LEU A 154 -16.64 11.14 -0.15
CA LEU A 154 -17.66 10.45 -0.98
C LEU A 154 -17.11 9.39 -1.96
N LYS A 155 -15.96 8.80 -1.65
CA LYS A 155 -15.45 7.64 -2.39
C LYS A 155 -16.17 6.36 -1.96
N VAL A 156 -16.34 5.43 -2.89
CA VAL A 156 -16.83 4.08 -2.56
C VAL A 156 -15.90 3.39 -1.56
N LYS A 157 -16.49 2.65 -0.62
CA LYS A 157 -15.77 1.85 0.38
C LYS A 157 -15.82 0.36 0.05
N GLY A 158 -14.81 -0.38 0.47
CA GLY A 158 -14.78 -1.84 0.34
C GLY A 158 -15.68 -2.52 1.38
N THR A 159 -16.30 -3.63 1.00
CA THR A 159 -17.06 -4.51 1.90
C THR A 159 -16.25 -5.76 2.27
N PRO A 160 -16.60 -6.48 3.35
CA PRO A 160 -16.03 -7.80 3.62
C PRO A 160 -16.62 -8.91 2.72
N ILE A 161 -17.58 -8.57 1.86
CA ILE A 161 -18.19 -9.48 0.87
C ILE A 161 -17.35 -9.49 -0.40
N PHE A 162 -16.99 -10.67 -0.88
CA PHE A 162 -16.21 -10.90 -2.09
C PHE A 162 -17.05 -11.61 -3.16
N GLU A 163 -16.83 -11.24 -4.41
CA GLU A 163 -17.47 -11.88 -5.57
C GLU A 163 -16.43 -12.37 -6.58
N GLY A 164 -16.63 -13.58 -7.08
CA GLY A 164 -15.74 -14.20 -8.05
C GLY A 164 -15.94 -13.63 -9.45
N ILE A 165 -14.92 -12.99 -9.99
CA ILE A 165 -14.87 -12.53 -11.38
C ILE A 165 -14.05 -13.52 -12.19
N LYS A 166 -14.50 -13.89 -13.40
CA LYS A 166 -13.78 -14.84 -14.24
C LYS A 166 -12.36 -14.39 -14.52
N LEU A 167 -11.40 -15.30 -14.39
CA LEU A 167 -10.00 -15.00 -14.61
C LEU A 167 -9.74 -14.46 -16.02
N SER A 168 -10.41 -15.02 -17.03
CA SER A 168 -10.31 -14.59 -18.43
C SER A 168 -10.87 -13.19 -18.72
N GLU A 169 -11.69 -12.63 -17.82
CA GLU A 169 -12.18 -11.24 -17.93
C GLU A 169 -11.19 -10.24 -17.33
N LEU A 170 -10.39 -10.67 -16.34
CA LEU A 170 -9.42 -9.82 -15.65
C LEU A 170 -8.04 -9.86 -16.31
N ILE A 171 -7.57 -11.05 -16.67
CA ILE A 171 -6.19 -11.30 -17.06
C ILE A 171 -6.12 -11.55 -18.57
N ASP A 172 -5.41 -10.68 -19.26
CA ASP A 172 -5.17 -10.71 -20.69
C ASP A 172 -3.68 -10.91 -21.03
N ASP A 173 -3.36 -11.02 -22.31
CA ASP A 173 -1.97 -10.96 -22.76
C ASP A 173 -1.40 -9.58 -22.39
N TYR A 174 -0.49 -9.52 -21.41
CA TYR A 174 0.11 -8.24 -21.06
C TYR A 174 1.00 -7.73 -22.21
N VAL A 175 0.80 -6.46 -22.57
CA VAL A 175 1.76 -5.64 -23.31
C VAL A 175 2.40 -4.75 -22.26
N VAL A 176 3.63 -5.03 -21.85
CA VAL A 176 4.37 -4.03 -21.05
C VAL A 176 4.68 -2.89 -22.00
N GLU A 177 4.05 -1.75 -21.77
CA GLU A 177 4.57 -0.48 -22.26
C GLU A 177 5.94 -0.32 -21.61
N VAL A 178 6.99 -0.75 -22.33
CA VAL A 178 8.36 -0.40 -21.99
C VAL A 178 8.46 1.08 -22.31
N ASN A 179 8.01 1.90 -21.36
CA ASN A 179 8.20 3.33 -21.38
C ASN A 179 9.70 3.56 -21.56
N LYS A 180 10.09 3.93 -22.79
CA LYS A 180 11.40 4.51 -23.09
C LYS A 180 11.43 5.90 -22.46
N VAL A 181 11.38 5.98 -21.13
CA VAL A 181 11.38 7.24 -20.39
C VAL A 181 12.73 7.36 -19.72
N ASN A 182 13.51 8.28 -20.29
CA ASN A 182 14.73 8.94 -19.82
C ASN A 182 15.73 8.14 -18.97
N ARG A 183 16.95 8.04 -19.51
CA ARG A 183 18.17 7.48 -18.90
C ARG A 183 18.71 8.30 -17.71
N ASP A 184 17.85 8.89 -16.89
CA ASP A 184 18.23 9.71 -15.73
C ASP A 184 17.49 9.25 -14.47
N VAL A 185 17.45 7.93 -14.22
CA VAL A 185 17.08 7.39 -12.91
C VAL A 185 18.27 6.57 -12.42
N THR A 186 18.91 7.08 -11.38
CA THR A 186 20.15 6.60 -10.75
C THR A 186 20.00 5.35 -9.89
N ASP A 187 18.88 4.61 -10.01
CA ASP A 187 18.64 3.38 -9.25
C ASP A 187 18.55 2.18 -10.20
N LEU A 188 19.62 1.38 -10.24
CA LEU A 188 19.73 0.17 -11.07
C LEU A 188 18.74 -0.93 -10.65
N ASP A 189 18.23 -0.90 -9.41
CA ASP A 189 17.35 -1.93 -8.83
C ASP A 189 15.88 -1.85 -9.28
N ASP A 190 15.41 -0.67 -9.69
CA ASP A 190 14.03 -0.47 -10.18
C ASP A 190 13.86 -0.76 -11.67
N GLN A 191 14.96 -1.05 -12.38
CA GLN A 191 14.89 -1.42 -13.79
C GLN A 191 14.26 -2.80 -13.96
N LYS A 192 13.05 -2.83 -14.52
CA LYS A 192 12.39 -4.08 -14.90
C LYS A 192 13.14 -4.76 -16.04
N ARG A 193 13.46 -6.04 -15.87
CA ARG A 193 14.14 -6.87 -16.86
C ARG A 193 13.30 -8.12 -17.18
N PRO A 194 13.34 -8.60 -18.42
CA PRO A 194 12.66 -9.83 -18.78
C PRO A 194 13.39 -11.04 -18.21
N LYS A 195 12.68 -11.90 -17.48
CA LYS A 195 13.08 -13.25 -17.08
C LYS A 195 12.31 -14.26 -17.93
N ASN A 196 13.00 -15.24 -18.49
CA ASN A 196 12.36 -16.30 -19.28
C ASN A 196 11.61 -17.24 -18.33
N MET A 197 10.31 -17.42 -18.58
CA MET A 197 9.44 -18.30 -17.82
C MET A 197 8.89 -19.44 -18.68
N GLY A 198 9.35 -19.62 -19.92
CA GLY A 198 8.80 -20.59 -20.87
C GLY A 198 8.78 -22.03 -20.35
N GLN A 199 9.79 -22.42 -19.56
CA GLN A 199 9.92 -23.76 -18.96
C GLN A 199 9.15 -23.93 -17.65
N HIS A 200 8.57 -22.86 -17.10
CA HIS A 200 7.91 -22.86 -15.79
C HIS A 200 6.39 -22.84 -15.94
N ASP A 201 5.75 -23.99 -16.06
CA ASP A 201 4.33 -24.15 -16.42
C ASP A 201 3.37 -23.49 -15.43
N TRP A 202 3.76 -23.43 -14.16
CA TRP A 202 3.10 -22.74 -13.07
C TRP A 202 3.09 -21.21 -13.22
N TYR A 203 3.90 -20.61 -14.10
CA TYR A 203 3.84 -19.19 -14.41
C TYR A 203 3.11 -18.95 -15.73
N ILE A 204 2.06 -18.11 -15.71
CA ILE A 204 1.07 -18.04 -16.80
C ILE A 204 1.57 -17.32 -18.07
N TYR A 205 2.70 -16.61 -18.01
CA TYR A 205 3.29 -15.87 -19.14
C TYR A 205 4.66 -16.44 -19.56
N ASP A 206 5.05 -16.30 -20.83
CA ASP A 206 6.36 -16.79 -21.31
C ASP A 206 7.54 -15.99 -20.76
N LYS A 207 7.31 -14.73 -20.38
CA LYS A 207 8.29 -13.85 -19.77
C LYS A 207 7.69 -13.22 -18.52
N ALA A 208 8.52 -12.94 -17.53
CA ALA A 208 8.19 -12.06 -16.41
C ALA A 208 9.00 -10.77 -16.57
N ILE A 209 8.35 -9.61 -16.67
CA ILE A 209 9.04 -8.32 -16.73
C ILE A 209 9.01 -7.71 -15.34
N VAL A 210 10.12 -7.87 -14.61
CA VAL A 210 10.16 -7.70 -13.15
C VAL A 210 11.42 -6.96 -12.72
N ASN A 211 11.34 -6.24 -11.60
CA ASN A 211 12.51 -5.63 -10.95
C ASN A 211 13.30 -6.68 -10.12
N GLY A 212 14.36 -6.25 -9.43
CA GLY A 212 15.21 -7.15 -8.63
C GLY A 212 14.43 -7.91 -7.55
N LEU A 213 13.61 -7.20 -6.76
CA LEU A 213 12.88 -7.79 -5.63
C LEU A 213 11.75 -8.74 -6.09
N GLU A 214 11.02 -8.36 -7.14
CA GLU A 214 10.01 -9.21 -7.77
C GLU A 214 10.64 -10.47 -8.38
N ARG A 215 11.85 -10.36 -8.94
CA ARG A 215 12.60 -11.51 -9.44
C ARG A 215 12.98 -12.46 -8.32
N ASP A 216 13.53 -11.93 -7.21
CA ASP A 216 13.89 -12.70 -6.03
C ASP A 216 12.69 -13.46 -5.45
N LEU A 217 11.51 -12.82 -5.41
CA LEU A 217 10.25 -13.47 -4.99
C LEU A 217 9.89 -14.64 -5.91
N ILE A 218 9.98 -14.47 -7.24
CA ILE A 218 9.71 -15.54 -8.20
C ILE A 218 10.70 -16.71 -8.01
N ASP A 219 11.98 -16.42 -7.76
CA ASP A 219 13.00 -17.43 -7.49
C ASP A 219 12.73 -18.18 -6.18
N LEU A 220 12.29 -17.48 -5.13
CA LEU A 220 11.86 -18.11 -3.88
C LEU A 220 10.69 -19.07 -4.10
N ILE A 221 9.62 -18.62 -4.78
CA ILE A 221 8.45 -19.45 -5.07
C ILE A 221 8.83 -20.66 -5.94
N ASN A 222 9.73 -20.47 -6.92
CA ASN A 222 10.23 -21.58 -7.75
C ASN A 222 10.91 -22.67 -6.89
N ASN A 223 11.66 -22.30 -5.86
CA ASN A 223 12.31 -23.26 -4.97
C ASN A 223 11.32 -24.03 -4.08
N MET A 224 10.12 -23.49 -3.86
CA MET A 224 9.04 -24.14 -3.09
C MET A 224 8.04 -24.87 -4.00
N MET A 225 8.24 -24.81 -5.32
CA MET A 225 7.23 -25.25 -6.28
C MET A 225 6.99 -26.76 -6.23
N GLU A 226 8.04 -27.55 -6.02
CA GLU A 226 7.92 -29.01 -5.90
C GLU A 226 7.02 -29.38 -4.71
N ASP A 227 7.23 -28.78 -3.54
CA ASP A 227 6.41 -29.00 -2.36
C ASP A 227 4.96 -28.54 -2.57
N LEU A 228 4.76 -27.39 -3.21
CA LEU A 228 3.43 -26.88 -3.54
C LEU A 228 2.69 -27.82 -4.50
N GLN A 229 3.35 -28.28 -5.56
CA GLN A 229 2.76 -29.17 -6.56
C GLN A 229 2.53 -30.60 -6.04
N ASN A 230 3.26 -31.01 -4.99
CA ASN A 230 2.98 -32.26 -4.28
C ASN A 230 1.73 -32.16 -3.38
N LYS A 231 1.37 -30.95 -2.95
CA LYS A 231 0.26 -30.72 -2.02
C LYS A 231 -1.05 -30.29 -2.71
N TYR A 232 -0.95 -29.52 -3.79
CA TYR A 232 -2.09 -28.94 -4.50
C TYR A 232 -2.14 -29.43 -5.95
N ASP A 233 -3.34 -29.72 -6.44
CA ASP A 233 -3.60 -30.22 -7.79
C ASP A 233 -3.32 -29.16 -8.86
N GLU A 234 -3.64 -27.89 -8.58
CA GLU A 234 -3.30 -26.76 -9.44
C GLU A 234 -2.49 -25.71 -8.68
N VAL A 235 -1.36 -25.29 -9.26
CA VAL A 235 -0.49 -24.25 -8.69
C VAL A 235 -0.11 -23.26 -9.78
N TYR A 236 -0.52 -22.00 -9.62
CA TYR A 236 -0.20 -20.93 -10.56
C TYR A 236 0.22 -19.64 -9.88
N LEU A 237 1.35 -19.07 -10.32
CA LEU A 237 1.73 -17.70 -9.97
C LEU A 237 1.31 -16.74 -11.07
N ILE A 238 0.45 -15.79 -10.70
CA ILE A 238 -0.14 -14.80 -11.58
C ILE A 238 0.42 -13.43 -11.18
N ARG A 239 1.12 -12.78 -12.10
CA ARG A 239 1.50 -11.37 -11.93
C ARG A 239 0.29 -10.50 -12.29
N ASN A 240 -0.07 -9.60 -11.38
CA ASN A 240 -1.19 -8.70 -11.56
C ASN A 240 -0.73 -7.37 -12.16
N GLU A 241 -1.05 -7.13 -13.44
CA GLU A 241 -0.77 -5.87 -14.13
C GLU A 241 -1.89 -4.84 -13.91
N ARG A 242 -2.20 -4.56 -12.63
CA ARG A 242 -3.26 -3.62 -12.21
C ARG A 242 -4.68 -4.01 -12.61
N LYS A 243 -4.93 -5.28 -12.87
CA LYS A 243 -6.23 -5.81 -13.30
C LYS A 243 -7.09 -6.20 -12.09
N ILE A 244 -6.48 -6.91 -11.14
CA ILE A 244 -7.10 -7.29 -9.87
C ILE A 244 -6.97 -6.10 -8.91
N LYS A 245 -8.10 -5.59 -8.42
CA LYS A 245 -8.14 -4.41 -7.54
C LYS A 245 -9.07 -4.70 -6.37
N PHE A 246 -8.61 -4.34 -5.19
CA PHE A 246 -9.35 -4.39 -3.95
C PHE A 246 -9.62 -3.00 -3.43
N ARG A 247 -10.58 -2.90 -2.52
CA ARG A 247 -10.70 -1.77 -1.62
C ARG A 247 -10.56 -2.23 -0.19
N GLU A 248 -9.93 -1.41 0.63
CA GLU A 248 -9.86 -1.65 2.06
C GLU A 248 -11.27 -1.91 2.64
N ILE A 249 -11.43 -2.98 3.44
CA ILE A 249 -12.71 -3.29 4.06
C ILE A 249 -13.06 -2.16 5.03
N ASN A 250 -14.27 -1.61 4.90
CA ASN A 250 -14.74 -0.42 5.61
C ASN A 250 -13.90 0.85 5.36
N GLY A 251 -13.01 0.83 4.37
CA GLY A 251 -12.15 1.93 3.97
C GLY A 251 -12.31 2.29 2.51
N VAL A 252 -11.77 3.45 2.12
CA VAL A 252 -11.88 3.99 0.76
C VAL A 252 -10.60 3.85 -0.06
N ARG A 253 -9.53 3.31 0.54
CA ARG A 253 -8.25 3.09 -0.14
C ARG A 253 -8.38 1.95 -1.13
N GLY A 254 -7.85 2.17 -2.33
CA GLY A 254 -7.69 1.11 -3.33
C GLY A 254 -6.36 0.39 -3.15
N PHE A 255 -6.36 -0.92 -3.29
CA PHE A 255 -5.17 -1.76 -3.25
C PHE A 255 -5.10 -2.63 -4.52
N VAL A 256 -3.89 -2.84 -5.01
CA VAL A 256 -3.59 -3.64 -6.20
C VAL A 256 -2.38 -4.47 -5.82
N PRO A 257 -2.53 -5.77 -5.48
CA PRO A 257 -1.40 -6.62 -5.15
C PRO A 257 -0.56 -6.87 -6.41
N ASP A 258 0.75 -7.01 -6.27
CA ASP A 258 1.62 -7.29 -7.41
C ASP A 258 1.49 -8.73 -7.95
N PHE A 259 1.23 -9.70 -7.07
CA PHE A 259 1.08 -11.11 -7.42
C PHE A 259 -0.10 -11.77 -6.71
N LEU A 260 -0.63 -12.80 -7.37
CA LEU A 260 -1.58 -13.76 -6.84
C LEU A 260 -1.00 -15.16 -7.04
N LEU A 261 -0.78 -15.88 -5.94
CA LEU A 261 -0.51 -17.32 -5.96
C LEU A 261 -1.84 -18.05 -5.81
N TYR A 262 -2.25 -18.71 -6.88
CA TYR A 262 -3.45 -19.52 -6.95
C TYR A 262 -3.09 -20.97 -6.66
N LEU A 263 -3.74 -21.57 -5.66
CA LEU A 263 -3.57 -22.97 -5.28
C LEU A 263 -4.94 -23.62 -5.23
N LYS A 264 -5.08 -24.84 -5.74
CA LYS A 264 -6.33 -25.59 -5.66
C LYS A 264 -6.05 -27.04 -5.27
N ASP A 265 -6.78 -27.52 -4.29
CA ASP A 265 -6.89 -28.96 -3.97
C ASP A 265 -8.36 -29.42 -4.17
N ASN A 266 -8.67 -30.63 -3.73
CA ASN A 266 -10.00 -31.22 -3.87
C ASN A 266 -11.09 -30.53 -3.04
N GLU A 267 -10.73 -29.80 -1.99
CA GLU A 267 -11.68 -29.17 -1.06
C GLU A 267 -11.73 -27.66 -1.25
N TYR A 268 -10.57 -27.02 -1.39
CA TYR A 268 -10.46 -25.56 -1.35
C TYR A 268 -9.70 -24.99 -2.54
N THR A 269 -10.11 -23.79 -2.93
CA THR A 269 -9.32 -22.88 -3.76
C THR A 269 -8.72 -21.77 -2.91
N TYR A 270 -7.41 -21.67 -2.87
CA TYR A 270 -6.68 -20.63 -2.16
C TYR A 270 -6.22 -19.53 -3.12
N GLN A 271 -6.57 -18.30 -2.80
CA GLN A 271 -6.09 -17.11 -3.48
C GLN A 271 -5.18 -16.32 -2.54
N VAL A 272 -3.87 -16.49 -2.70
CA VAL A 272 -2.86 -15.91 -1.82
C VAL A 272 -2.28 -14.65 -2.47
N PHE A 273 -2.57 -13.49 -1.89
CA PHE A 273 -2.07 -12.21 -2.36
C PHE A 273 -0.66 -11.94 -1.82
N VAL A 274 0.24 -11.54 -2.73
CA VAL A 274 1.66 -11.36 -2.42
C VAL A 274 2.15 -10.01 -2.98
N GLU A 275 2.84 -9.24 -2.14
CA GLU A 275 3.40 -7.94 -2.48
C GLU A 275 4.89 -7.88 -2.08
N PRO A 276 5.83 -7.80 -3.04
CA PRO A 276 7.20 -7.42 -2.77
C PRO A 276 7.30 -5.92 -2.48
N LYS A 277 8.07 -5.56 -1.44
CA LYS A 277 8.23 -4.18 -1.01
C LYS A 277 9.65 -3.86 -0.57
N GLY A 278 10.26 -2.86 -1.22
CA GLY A 278 11.55 -2.32 -0.79
C GLY A 278 11.45 -1.58 0.55
N GLN A 279 12.50 -1.67 1.36
CA GLN A 279 12.56 -1.09 2.72
C GLN A 279 12.06 0.35 2.83
N HIS A 280 12.45 1.22 1.89
CA HIS A 280 12.10 2.64 1.91
C HIS A 280 10.60 2.93 1.75
N LEU A 281 9.80 1.96 1.29
CA LEU A 281 8.35 2.10 1.11
C LEU A 281 7.53 1.42 2.21
N LEU A 282 8.15 0.60 3.07
CA LEU A 282 7.44 -0.19 4.07
C LEU A 282 6.59 0.67 5.00
N LEU A 283 7.12 1.80 5.48
CA LEU A 283 6.39 2.69 6.40
C LEU A 283 5.15 3.32 5.73
N ASN A 284 5.28 3.74 4.48
CA ASN A 284 4.18 4.39 3.75
C ASN A 284 3.08 3.39 3.37
N ASP A 285 3.47 2.17 3.03
CA ASP A 285 2.57 1.13 2.53
C ASP A 285 2.17 0.09 3.60
N LYS A 286 2.57 0.29 4.87
CA LYS A 286 2.23 -0.59 6.01
C LYS A 286 0.75 -0.97 6.08
N TRP A 287 -0.14 -0.05 5.72
CA TRP A 287 -1.57 -0.31 5.72
C TRP A 287 -2.00 -1.40 4.73
N LYS A 288 -1.27 -1.60 3.63
CA LYS A 288 -1.56 -2.67 2.66
C LYS A 288 -1.19 -4.03 3.23
N GLU A 289 -0.06 -4.12 3.94
CA GLU A 289 0.33 -5.33 4.70
C GLU A 289 -0.73 -5.64 5.75
N GLN A 290 -1.18 -4.64 6.51
CA GLN A 290 -2.27 -4.81 7.49
C GLN A 290 -3.58 -5.27 6.83
N PHE A 291 -3.93 -4.72 5.67
CA PHE A 291 -5.10 -5.16 4.92
C PHE A 291 -4.97 -6.63 4.48
N MET A 292 -3.84 -7.01 3.89
CA MET A 292 -3.57 -8.39 3.46
C MET A 292 -3.64 -9.37 4.64
N LEU A 293 -2.95 -9.08 5.74
CA LEU A 293 -2.97 -9.93 6.93
C LEU A 293 -4.37 -10.01 7.56
N SER A 294 -5.16 -8.93 7.51
CA SER A 294 -6.53 -8.96 8.02
C SER A 294 -7.43 -9.95 7.28
N LEU A 295 -7.10 -10.35 6.05
CA LEU A 295 -7.86 -11.39 5.33
C LEU A 295 -7.77 -12.75 6.01
N ASN A 296 -6.67 -13.02 6.73
CA ASN A 296 -6.44 -14.30 7.41
C ASN A 296 -7.14 -14.38 8.78
N GLU A 297 -7.47 -13.24 9.38
CA GLU A 297 -7.93 -13.15 10.77
C GLU A 297 -9.43 -12.86 10.90
N ARG A 298 -10.04 -12.28 9.87
CA ARG A 298 -11.43 -11.84 9.89
C ARG A 298 -12.39 -13.01 9.72
N ASP A 299 -13.36 -13.07 10.62
CA ASP A 299 -14.48 -14.01 10.61
C ASP A 299 -15.70 -13.48 9.83
N ASP A 300 -15.73 -12.17 9.53
CA ASP A 300 -16.82 -11.51 8.82
C ASP A 300 -16.67 -11.53 7.29
N ILE A 301 -15.66 -12.21 6.76
CA ILE A 301 -15.45 -12.35 5.31
C ILE A 301 -16.46 -13.34 4.73
N GLU A 302 -17.21 -12.87 3.74
CA GLU A 302 -18.18 -13.67 3.00
C GLU A 302 -17.73 -13.76 1.54
N VAL A 303 -17.42 -14.96 1.07
CA VAL A 303 -17.13 -15.18 -0.35
C VAL A 303 -18.40 -15.71 -1.02
N LEU A 304 -18.92 -14.95 -1.99
CA LEU A 304 -20.07 -15.34 -2.79
C LEU A 304 -19.64 -16.36 -3.86
N ALA A 305 -19.28 -17.55 -3.41
CA ALA A 305 -18.92 -18.66 -4.27
C ALA A 305 -20.17 -19.49 -4.62
N GLU A 306 -20.32 -19.84 -5.90
CA GLU A 306 -21.45 -20.64 -6.36
C GLU A 306 -21.23 -22.14 -6.10
N ASN A 307 -19.99 -22.64 -6.09
CA ASN A 307 -19.71 -24.09 -6.06
C ASN A 307 -18.39 -24.53 -5.37
N ASP A 308 -17.47 -23.63 -5.02
CA ASP A 308 -16.14 -23.98 -4.48
C ASP A 308 -15.90 -23.26 -3.15
N ASP A 309 -15.32 -23.94 -2.15
CA ASP A 309 -14.89 -23.29 -0.91
C ASP A 309 -13.60 -22.48 -1.18
N VAL A 310 -13.73 -21.16 -1.24
CA VAL A 310 -12.61 -20.26 -1.52
C VAL A 310 -12.02 -19.70 -0.23
N ARG A 311 -10.69 -19.73 -0.12
CA ARG A 311 -9.93 -19.11 0.97
C ARG A 311 -9.06 -17.97 0.44
N LEU A 312 -9.33 -16.76 0.92
CA LEU A 312 -8.55 -15.57 0.61
C LEU A 312 -7.47 -15.41 1.67
N LEU A 313 -6.22 -15.33 1.23
CA LEU A 313 -5.08 -15.21 2.14
C LEU A 313 -4.19 -14.05 1.70
N GLY A 314 -3.61 -13.36 2.68
CA GLY A 314 -2.61 -12.33 2.45
C GLY A 314 -1.34 -12.63 3.23
N LEU A 315 -0.18 -12.49 2.59
CA LEU A 315 1.11 -12.64 3.25
C LEU A 315 1.63 -11.28 3.74
N CYS A 316 2.59 -11.31 4.67
CA CYS A 316 3.37 -10.12 4.98
C CYS A 316 4.18 -9.69 3.74
N PHE A 317 4.77 -8.49 3.77
CA PHE A 317 5.55 -8.04 2.62
C PHE A 317 6.81 -8.86 2.43
N TYR A 318 7.04 -9.28 1.18
CA TYR A 318 8.34 -9.82 0.78
C TYR A 318 9.35 -8.67 0.64
N SER A 319 10.44 -8.70 1.41
CA SER A 319 11.40 -7.59 1.49
C SER A 319 12.84 -8.06 1.21
N ASP A 320 13.70 -7.10 0.88
CA ASP A 320 15.16 -7.24 0.87
C ASP A 320 15.75 -7.29 2.29
N ASP A 321 14.98 -6.88 3.30
CA ASP A 321 15.30 -7.11 4.72
C ASP A 321 15.27 -8.61 5.07
N SER A 322 16.36 -9.11 5.68
CA SER A 322 16.54 -10.53 5.96
C SER A 322 15.57 -11.08 7.02
N ALA A 323 15.18 -10.28 8.01
CA ALA A 323 14.24 -10.69 9.05
C ALA A 323 12.82 -10.80 8.47
N LYS A 324 12.37 -9.78 7.74
CA LYS A 324 11.08 -9.84 7.01
C LYS A 324 11.04 -10.96 5.98
N ARG A 325 12.16 -11.22 5.28
CA ARG A 325 12.26 -12.35 4.33
C ARG A 325 12.14 -13.70 5.03
N LYS A 326 12.56 -13.82 6.29
CA LYS A 326 12.38 -15.03 7.10
C LYS A 326 10.93 -15.17 7.55
N GLU A 327 10.34 -14.09 8.08
CA GLU A 327 8.93 -14.04 8.48
C GLU A 327 7.99 -14.39 7.32
N PHE A 328 8.31 -13.96 6.10
CA PHE A 328 7.53 -14.31 4.90
C PHE A 328 7.54 -15.81 4.57
N LYS A 329 8.62 -16.53 4.92
CA LYS A 329 8.78 -17.96 4.61
C LYS A 329 8.15 -18.87 5.66
N GLU A 330 8.06 -18.40 6.90
CA GLU A 330 7.41 -19.08 8.02
C GLU A 330 5.88 -19.02 7.84
#